data_AF-A0A9Q0VI47-F1
#
_entry.id   AF-A0A9Q0VI47-F1
#
_cell.length_a   1.000
_cell.length_b   1.000
_cell.length_c   1.000
_cell.angle_alpha   90.00
_cell.angle_beta   90.00
_cell.angle_gamma   90.00
#
_symmetry.space_group_name_H-M   'P 1'
#
loop_
_entity.id
_entity.type
_entity.pdbx_description
1 polymer ?
#
loop_
_entity_poly.entity_id
_entity_poly.type
_entity_poly.pdbx_seq_one_letter_code
_entity_poly.pdbx_strand_id
1 'polypeptide(L)'
;MAVSLDPLFFYVPVIDDRKKCLSLDSTMEITASVLRSFTDIFYMLHIIFQFRTGFIAPSSRESGRGVLVEDTRAIAKRYLSSYFLIDILSVLPLPQVVILIIIPKMAGSSYLNTKNVLKFAVIFQYVPRFMRIYPLYKEVVTSGIAWAGAAFNLFLYMIASQVIGAFWYLFSIERQTNCWRQACGTQDTCRRAYLFCDGAGGAGNLSFLDNHCPIRTPNETVFNFGIFLDALQSGVVLSSTGFSDKFFYCFWWGMRNLRPDV
;
A
#
# COMPACT_ATOMS: atom_id res chain seq x y z
N MET A 1 3.84 7.62 -10.28
CA MET A 1 2.51 8.10 -9.84
C MET A 1 1.67 6.98 -9.23
N ALA A 2 1.55 5.78 -9.83
CA ALA A 2 0.83 4.67 -9.17
C ALA A 2 1.39 4.30 -7.78
N VAL A 3 2.72 4.30 -7.61
CA VAL A 3 3.41 3.91 -6.37
C VAL A 3 3.02 4.77 -5.16
N SER A 4 2.62 6.03 -5.35
CA SER A 4 2.18 6.91 -4.26
C SER A 4 0.69 6.75 -3.91
N LEU A 5 -0.11 6.12 -4.77
CA LEU A 5 -1.54 5.94 -4.56
C LEU A 5 -1.87 4.58 -3.92
N ASP A 6 -1.06 3.56 -4.17
CA ASP A 6 -1.28 2.22 -3.60
C ASP A 6 -1.30 2.20 -2.06
N PRO A 7 -0.45 2.97 -1.34
CA PRO A 7 -0.50 3.02 0.12
C PRO A 7 -1.77 3.67 0.68
N LEU A 8 -2.57 4.39 -0.13
CA LEU A 8 -3.81 5.01 0.34
C LEU A 8 -4.81 3.97 0.85
N PHE A 9 -4.85 2.80 0.20
CA PHE A 9 -5.73 1.72 0.62
C PHE A 9 -5.37 1.18 2.01
N PHE A 10 -4.13 1.36 2.48
CA PHE A 10 -3.73 0.95 3.84
C PHE A 10 -4.40 1.78 4.93
N TYR A 11 -4.93 2.96 4.61
CA TYR A 11 -5.66 3.83 5.53
C TYR A 11 -7.18 3.58 5.56
N VAL A 12 -7.69 2.63 4.76
CA VAL A 12 -9.11 2.23 4.73
C VAL A 12 -9.54 1.54 6.03
N PRO A 13 -8.82 0.55 6.58
CA PRO A 13 -9.18 0.00 7.89
C PRO A 13 -9.00 1.05 8.98
N VAL A 14 -9.99 1.18 9.85
CA VAL A 14 -9.98 2.12 10.98
C VAL A 14 -10.57 1.46 12.22
N ILE A 15 -10.17 1.94 13.39
CA ILE A 15 -10.63 1.40 14.68
C ILE A 15 -11.73 2.29 15.27
N ASP A 16 -12.86 1.68 15.64
CA ASP A 16 -13.84 2.32 16.52
C ASP A 16 -13.49 1.99 17.98
N ASP A 17 -12.94 2.98 18.70
CA ASP A 17 -12.55 2.80 20.11
C ASP A 17 -13.75 2.61 21.03
N ARG A 18 -14.94 3.10 20.68
CA ARG A 18 -16.14 2.96 21.53
C ARG A 18 -16.72 1.57 21.44
N LYS A 19 -16.82 1.04 20.22
CA LYS A 19 -17.37 -0.29 19.95
C LYS A 19 -16.32 -1.41 20.02
N LYS A 20 -15.03 -1.05 20.08
CA LYS A 20 -13.88 -1.97 20.04
C LYS A 20 -13.95 -2.93 18.86
N CYS A 21 -14.25 -2.37 17.68
CA CYS A 21 -14.36 -3.11 16.43
C CYS A 21 -13.59 -2.43 15.31
N LEU A 22 -13.25 -3.23 14.29
CA LEU A 22 -12.66 -2.78 13.05
C LEU A 22 -13.77 -2.34 12.10
N SER A 23 -13.63 -1.13 11.57
CA SER A 23 -14.50 -0.57 10.53
C SER A 23 -13.68 -0.32 9.27
N LEU A 24 -14.35 -0.26 8.12
CA LEU A 24 -13.77 0.21 6.87
C LEU A 24 -14.28 1.62 6.60
N ASP A 25 -13.36 2.55 6.31
CA ASP A 25 -13.72 3.88 5.86
C ASP A 25 -14.09 3.82 4.36
N SER A 26 -15.38 3.72 4.07
CA SER A 26 -15.90 3.67 2.70
C SER A 26 -15.54 4.92 1.89
N THR A 27 -15.39 6.08 2.54
CA THR A 27 -15.01 7.31 1.84
C THR A 27 -13.57 7.20 1.33
N MET A 28 -12.67 6.68 2.16
CA MET A 28 -11.29 6.40 1.75
C MET A 28 -11.20 5.31 0.70
N GLU A 29 -12.00 4.26 0.82
CA GLU A 29 -12.05 3.18 -0.16
C GLU A 29 -12.47 3.69 -1.55
N ILE A 30 -13.55 4.46 -1.62
CA ILE A 30 -14.03 5.06 -2.87
C ILE A 30 -13.00 6.02 -3.43
N THR A 31 -12.45 6.92 -2.60
CA THR A 31 -11.47 7.91 -3.02
C THR A 31 -10.21 7.25 -3.59
N ALA A 32 -9.64 6.28 -2.89
CA ALA A 32 -8.47 5.54 -3.34
C ALA A 32 -8.77 4.77 -4.64
N SER A 33 -9.96 4.18 -4.76
CA SER A 33 -10.39 3.47 -5.96
C SER A 33 -10.50 4.41 -7.17
N VAL A 34 -11.16 5.57 -7.02
CA VAL A 34 -11.31 6.57 -8.08
C VAL A 34 -9.95 7.10 -8.54
N LEU A 35 -9.08 7.48 -7.59
CA LEU A 35 -7.72 7.97 -7.91
C LEU A 35 -6.93 6.91 -8.67
N ARG A 36 -7.04 5.64 -8.25
CA ARG A 36 -6.32 4.55 -8.91
C ARG A 36 -6.86 4.28 -10.31
N SER A 37 -8.18 4.23 -10.49
CA SER A 37 -8.80 4.12 -11.81
C SER A 37 -8.37 5.24 -12.75
N PHE A 38 -8.32 6.48 -12.26
CA PHE A 38 -7.83 7.62 -13.03
C PHE A 38 -6.39 7.38 -13.51
N THR A 39 -5.47 6.97 -12.63
CA THR A 39 -4.09 6.67 -13.03
C THR A 39 -3.96 5.49 -13.98
N ASP A 40 -4.75 4.43 -13.78
CA ASP A 40 -4.73 3.25 -14.65
C ASP A 40 -5.16 3.62 -16.09
N ILE A 41 -6.07 4.58 -16.28
CA ILE A 41 -6.43 5.13 -17.61
C ILE A 41 -5.22 5.79 -18.29
N PHE A 42 -4.47 6.65 -17.58
CA PHE A 42 -3.25 7.25 -18.15
C PHE A 42 -2.22 6.19 -18.51
N TYR A 43 -2.08 5.14 -17.69
CA TYR A 43 -1.18 4.02 -18.02
C TYR A 43 -1.64 3.26 -19.26
N MET A 44 -2.94 3.00 -19.41
CA MET A 44 -3.47 2.38 -20.63
C MET A 44 -3.21 3.24 -21.87
N LEU A 45 -3.42 4.56 -21.79
CA LEU A 45 -3.09 5.48 -22.87
C LEU A 45 -1.59 5.44 -23.21
N HIS A 46 -0.72 5.43 -22.20
CA HIS A 46 0.73 5.33 -22.42
C HIS A 46 1.13 4.02 -23.13
N ILE A 47 0.52 2.90 -22.76
CA ILE A 47 0.73 1.61 -23.44
C ILE A 47 0.27 1.68 -24.90
N ILE A 48 -0.91 2.27 -25.15
CA ILE A 48 -1.42 2.46 -26.53
C ILE A 48 -0.45 3.31 -27.36
N PHE A 49 0.09 4.39 -26.79
CA PHE A 49 1.09 5.21 -27.47
C PHE A 49 2.39 4.45 -27.71
N GLN A 50 2.88 3.63 -26.78
CA GLN A 50 4.07 2.78 -26.94
C GLN A 50 3.97 1.81 -28.13
N PHE A 51 2.77 1.33 -28.46
CA PHE A 51 2.54 0.53 -29.67
C PHE A 51 2.62 1.33 -30.98
N ARG A 52 2.53 2.66 -30.91
CA ARG A 52 2.54 3.58 -32.05
C ARG A 52 3.83 4.37 -32.19
N THR A 53 4.65 4.47 -31.16
CA THR A 53 5.95 5.17 -31.23
C THR A 53 6.99 4.31 -31.95
N GLY A 54 7.53 4.84 -33.05
CA GLY A 54 8.68 4.25 -33.73
C GLY A 54 9.92 4.21 -32.82
N PHE A 55 10.76 3.19 -33.00
CA PHE A 55 12.01 3.06 -32.24
C PHE A 55 13.22 3.20 -33.16
N ILE A 56 14.33 3.70 -32.62
CA ILE A 56 15.61 3.75 -33.34
C ILE A 56 16.30 2.39 -33.19
N ALA A 57 16.66 1.77 -34.30
CA ALA A 57 17.32 0.46 -34.28
C ALA A 57 18.70 0.54 -33.61
N PRO A 58 19.05 -0.35 -32.65
CA PRO A 58 20.33 -0.30 -31.93
C PRO A 58 21.54 -0.44 -32.86
N SER A 59 21.43 -1.24 -33.92
CA SER A 59 22.45 -1.38 -34.97
C SER A 59 22.74 -0.08 -35.73
N SER A 60 21.76 0.80 -35.88
CA SER A 60 21.92 2.09 -36.55
C SER A 60 22.52 3.18 -35.65
N ARG A 61 22.45 2.97 -34.31
CA ARG A 61 23.00 3.88 -33.29
C ARG A 61 24.52 3.74 -33.16
N GLU A 62 25.06 2.54 -33.37
CA GLU A 62 26.51 2.29 -33.43
C GLU A 62 27.15 2.83 -34.72
N SER A 63 26.37 2.98 -35.80
CA SER A 63 26.81 3.55 -37.08
C SER A 63 26.59 5.09 -37.20
N GLY A 64 26.12 5.77 -36.14
CA GLY A 64 25.90 7.23 -36.13
C GLY A 64 24.73 7.75 -36.97
N ARG A 65 24.05 6.89 -37.73
CA ARG A 65 22.90 7.24 -38.59
C ARG A 65 21.66 6.52 -38.07
N GLY A 66 21.09 7.02 -36.96
CA GLY A 66 19.91 6.42 -36.35
C GLY A 66 18.76 6.30 -37.36
N VAL A 67 18.39 5.08 -37.76
CA VAL A 67 17.26 4.85 -38.65
C VAL A 67 16.02 4.62 -37.78
N LEU A 68 15.01 5.48 -37.97
CA LEU A 68 13.71 5.34 -37.34
C LEU A 68 12.95 4.20 -38.01
N VAL A 69 12.63 3.15 -37.24
CA VAL A 69 11.80 2.04 -37.70
C VAL A 69 10.35 2.37 -37.37
N GLU A 70 9.56 2.67 -38.41
CA GLU A 70 8.12 2.96 -38.31
C GLU A 70 7.23 1.73 -38.55
N ASP A 71 7.82 0.57 -38.91
CA ASP A 71 7.07 -0.65 -39.17
C ASP A 71 6.33 -1.12 -37.90
N THR A 72 5.01 -1.05 -37.97
CA THR A 72 4.11 -1.33 -36.86
C THR A 72 4.24 -2.77 -36.35
N ARG A 73 4.55 -3.74 -37.22
CA ARG A 73 4.76 -5.15 -36.81
C ARG A 73 6.08 -5.34 -36.06
N ALA A 74 7.13 -4.64 -36.48
CA ALA A 74 8.43 -4.69 -35.81
C ALA A 74 8.38 -4.01 -34.42
N ILE A 75 7.67 -2.88 -34.31
CA ILE A 75 7.41 -2.17 -33.05
C ILE A 75 6.63 -3.06 -32.09
N ALA A 76 5.51 -3.63 -32.54
CA ALA A 76 4.67 -4.48 -31.70
C ALA A 76 5.44 -5.71 -31.19
N LYS A 77 6.17 -6.43 -32.06
CA LYS A 77 6.92 -7.64 -31.68
C LYS A 77 8.00 -7.33 -30.63
N ARG A 78 8.70 -6.21 -30.77
CA ARG A 78 9.73 -5.77 -29.81
C ARG A 78 9.12 -5.38 -28.48
N TYR A 79 8.03 -4.63 -28.48
CA TYR A 79 7.36 -4.20 -27.25
C TYR A 79 6.76 -5.38 -26.48
N LEU A 80 6.07 -6.30 -27.19
CA LEU A 80 5.52 -7.55 -26.64
C LEU A 80 6.58 -8.44 -25.98
N SER A 81 7.79 -8.49 -26.53
CA SER A 81 8.86 -9.37 -26.04
C SER A 81 9.64 -8.82 -24.84
N SER A 82 9.60 -7.51 -24.56
CA SER A 82 10.49 -6.89 -23.56
C SER A 82 9.75 -6.14 -22.45
N TYR A 83 8.84 -5.24 -22.80
CA TYR A 83 8.25 -4.30 -21.83
C TYR A 83 6.80 -4.61 -21.49
N PHE A 84 6.07 -5.30 -22.39
CA PHE A 84 4.65 -5.56 -22.25
C PHE A 84 4.28 -6.37 -20.98
N LEU A 85 5.04 -7.41 -20.63
CA LEU A 85 4.76 -8.21 -19.44
C LEU A 85 4.95 -7.42 -18.13
N ILE A 86 6.01 -6.61 -18.06
CA ILE A 86 6.26 -5.72 -16.92
C ILE A 86 5.15 -4.68 -16.82
N ASP A 87 4.69 -4.17 -17.97
CA ASP A 87 3.67 -3.15 -18.03
C ASP A 87 2.27 -3.66 -17.63
N ILE A 88 1.91 -4.87 -18.03
CA ILE A 88 0.69 -5.54 -17.57
C ILE A 88 0.76 -5.83 -16.08
N LEU A 89 1.84 -6.48 -15.62
CA LEU A 89 1.95 -6.95 -14.24
C LEU A 89 1.83 -5.82 -13.21
N SER A 90 2.30 -4.63 -13.58
CA SER A 90 2.25 -3.43 -12.75
C SER A 90 0.93 -2.69 -12.78
N VAL A 91 0.09 -2.85 -13.82
CA VAL A 91 -1.27 -2.27 -13.91
C VAL A 91 -2.32 -3.10 -13.17
N LEU A 92 -2.07 -4.40 -12.96
CA LEU A 92 -2.99 -5.29 -12.25
C LEU A 92 -3.41 -4.72 -10.87
N PRO A 93 -4.71 -4.69 -10.53
CA PRO A 93 -5.25 -4.06 -9.32
C PRO A 93 -5.11 -4.93 -8.05
N LEU A 94 -4.00 -5.66 -7.84
CA LEU A 94 -3.94 -6.58 -6.69
C LEU A 94 -4.01 -5.86 -5.33
N PRO A 95 -3.40 -4.68 -5.06
CA PRO A 95 -3.47 -4.08 -3.72
C PRO A 95 -4.89 -3.72 -3.29
N GLN A 96 -5.71 -3.26 -4.25
CA GLN A 96 -7.15 -3.03 -4.06
C GLN A 96 -7.85 -4.32 -3.65
N VAL A 97 -7.69 -5.36 -4.46
CA VAL A 97 -8.28 -6.69 -4.20
C VAL A 97 -7.78 -7.27 -2.87
N VAL A 98 -6.51 -7.03 -2.53
CA VAL A 98 -5.90 -7.56 -1.32
C VAL A 98 -6.53 -6.95 -0.08
N ILE A 99 -6.64 -5.63 -0.01
CA ILE A 99 -7.12 -4.93 1.19
C ILE A 99 -8.61 -5.25 1.41
N LEU A 100 -9.38 -5.25 0.32
CA LEU A 100 -10.79 -5.60 0.33
C LEU A 100 -11.06 -7.07 0.65
N ILE A 101 -10.14 -7.99 0.36
CA ILE A 101 -10.33 -9.41 0.67
C ILE A 101 -9.71 -9.80 2.00
N ILE A 102 -8.50 -9.31 2.35
CA ILE A 102 -7.82 -9.64 3.60
C ILE A 102 -8.65 -9.12 4.76
N ILE A 103 -9.00 -7.83 4.78
CA ILE A 103 -9.55 -7.20 5.99
C ILE A 103 -10.85 -7.88 6.44
N PRO A 104 -11.89 -8.05 5.60
CA PRO A 104 -13.09 -8.78 6.02
C PRO A 104 -12.82 -10.27 6.25
N LYS A 105 -11.86 -10.91 5.55
CA LYS A 105 -11.46 -12.30 5.87
C LYS A 105 -10.65 -12.43 7.17
N MET A 106 -10.12 -11.34 7.74
CA MET A 106 -9.54 -11.37 9.08
C MET A 106 -10.58 -11.73 10.16
N ALA A 107 -11.89 -11.67 9.83
CA ALA A 107 -13.00 -12.15 10.67
C ALA A 107 -13.15 -13.68 10.72
N GLY A 108 -12.64 -14.40 9.72
CA GLY A 108 -12.89 -15.84 9.50
C GLY A 108 -11.87 -16.79 10.15
N SER A 109 -12.21 -18.08 10.19
CA SER A 109 -11.40 -19.18 10.77
C SER A 109 -10.21 -19.60 9.88
N SER A 110 -10.31 -19.50 8.55
CA SER A 110 -9.22 -19.82 7.60
C SER A 110 -8.24 -18.65 7.43
N TYR A 111 -7.39 -18.42 8.44
CA TYR A 111 -6.67 -17.16 8.64
C TYR A 111 -5.22 -17.12 8.09
N LEU A 112 -4.46 -18.21 8.14
CA LEU A 112 -3.00 -18.15 7.94
C LEU A 112 -2.55 -18.28 6.48
N ASN A 113 -3.06 -19.26 5.73
CA ASN A 113 -2.57 -19.51 4.37
C ASN A 113 -2.97 -18.42 3.37
N THR A 114 -4.22 -17.96 3.39
CA THR A 114 -4.69 -16.92 2.45
C THR A 114 -4.06 -15.56 2.72
N LYS A 115 -3.86 -15.17 3.99
CA LYS A 115 -3.25 -13.89 4.37
C LYS A 115 -1.79 -13.81 3.92
N ASN A 116 -1.04 -14.89 4.08
CA ASN A 116 0.38 -14.93 3.66
C ASN A 116 0.51 -14.86 2.14
N VAL A 117 -0.24 -15.66 1.38
CA VAL A 117 -0.19 -15.63 -0.09
C VAL A 117 -0.53 -14.23 -0.63
N LEU A 118 -1.55 -13.58 -0.06
CA LEU A 118 -1.97 -12.27 -0.53
C LEU A 118 -0.99 -11.14 -0.11
N LYS A 119 -0.32 -11.25 1.05
CA LYS A 119 0.81 -10.38 1.41
C LYS A 119 2.00 -10.55 0.47
N PHE A 120 2.37 -11.80 0.15
CA PHE A 120 3.42 -12.08 -0.83
C PHE A 120 3.05 -11.52 -2.21
N ALA A 121 1.79 -11.61 -2.63
CA ALA A 121 1.33 -11.02 -3.87
C ALA A 121 1.50 -9.50 -3.90
N VAL A 122 1.21 -8.78 -2.81
CA VAL A 122 1.46 -7.32 -2.72
C VAL A 122 2.93 -7.00 -2.88
N ILE A 123 3.82 -7.67 -2.13
CA ILE A 123 5.26 -7.42 -2.19
C ILE A 123 5.79 -7.73 -3.59
N PHE A 124 5.39 -8.88 -4.15
CA PHE A 124 5.79 -9.31 -5.49
C PHE A 124 5.38 -8.30 -6.56
N GLN A 125 4.19 -7.69 -6.42
CA GLN A 125 3.70 -6.71 -7.39
C GLN A 125 4.28 -5.31 -7.18
N TYR A 126 4.79 -5.01 -5.99
CA TYR A 126 5.48 -3.77 -5.70
C TYR A 126 6.83 -3.67 -6.44
N VAL A 127 7.51 -4.81 -6.64
CA VAL A 127 8.79 -4.90 -7.38
C VAL A 127 8.70 -4.37 -8.82
N PRO A 128 7.80 -4.87 -9.71
CA PRO A 128 7.68 -4.37 -11.07
C PRO A 128 7.25 -2.89 -11.11
N ARG A 129 6.48 -2.42 -10.12
CA ARG A 129 6.10 -0.99 -10.01
C ARG A 129 7.30 -0.11 -9.67
N PHE A 130 8.21 -0.58 -8.82
CA PHE A 130 9.48 0.10 -8.55
C PHE A 130 10.43 0.07 -9.75
N MET A 131 10.53 -1.06 -10.46
CA MET A 131 11.38 -1.18 -11.65
C MET A 131 11.03 -0.16 -12.73
N ARG A 132 9.76 0.26 -12.84
CA ARG A 132 9.30 1.33 -13.75
C ARG A 132 9.84 2.72 -13.40
N ILE A 133 10.33 2.95 -12.18
CA ILE A 133 10.91 4.23 -11.76
C ILE A 133 12.31 4.41 -12.37
N TYR A 134 13.02 3.32 -12.67
CA TYR A 134 14.38 3.35 -13.22
C TYR A 134 14.52 4.02 -14.60
N PRO A 135 13.69 3.73 -15.62
CA PRO A 135 13.79 4.44 -16.91
C PRO A 135 13.52 5.94 -16.78
N LEU A 136 12.56 6.33 -15.93
CA LEU A 136 12.27 7.75 -15.61
C LEU A 136 13.46 8.42 -14.93
N TYR A 137 14.13 7.74 -14.00
CA TYR A 137 15.36 8.23 -13.38
C TYR A 137 16.43 8.53 -14.43
N LYS A 138 16.66 7.59 -15.35
CA LYS A 138 17.69 7.74 -16.38
C LYS A 138 17.43 8.95 -17.27
N GLU A 139 16.18 9.17 -17.66
CA GLU A 139 15.75 10.30 -18.49
C GLU A 139 15.87 11.65 -17.77
N VAL A 140 15.44 11.71 -16.50
CA VAL A 140 15.55 12.93 -15.68
C VAL A 140 17.00 13.30 -15.39
N VAL A 141 17.87 12.33 -15.10
CA VAL A 141 19.30 12.59 -14.85
C VAL A 141 20.05 12.97 -16.12
N THR A 142 19.65 12.45 -17.29
CA THR A 142 20.26 12.84 -18.58
C THR A 142 19.74 14.17 -19.14
N SER A 143 18.71 14.77 -18.54
CA SER A 143 18.14 16.07 -18.95
C SER A 143 19.09 17.27 -18.73
N GLY A 144 20.22 17.09 -18.05
CA GLY A 144 21.24 18.12 -17.85
C GLY A 144 20.89 19.20 -16.80
N ILE A 145 19.75 19.06 -16.12
CA ILE A 145 19.34 19.97 -15.05
C ILE A 145 20.18 19.70 -13.79
N ALA A 146 20.97 20.69 -13.37
CA ALA A 146 21.96 20.55 -12.29
C ALA A 146 21.40 20.02 -10.95
N TRP A 147 20.13 20.30 -10.63
CA TRP A 147 19.48 19.88 -9.38
C TRP A 147 18.52 18.69 -9.54
N ALA A 148 18.31 18.19 -10.76
CA ALA A 148 17.33 17.14 -11.02
C ALA A 148 17.67 15.82 -10.32
N GLY A 149 18.96 15.48 -10.20
CA GLY A 149 19.39 14.31 -9.42
C GLY A 149 19.05 14.43 -7.93
N ALA A 150 19.28 15.60 -7.34
CA ALA A 150 18.96 15.86 -5.93
C ALA A 150 17.44 15.84 -5.67
N ALA A 151 16.66 16.49 -6.53
CA ALA A 151 15.19 16.47 -6.44
C ALA A 151 14.62 15.06 -6.62
N PHE A 152 15.20 14.25 -7.50
CA PHE A 152 14.77 12.88 -7.70
C PHE A 152 15.07 12.00 -6.48
N ASN A 153 16.26 12.14 -5.89
CA ASN A 153 16.60 11.43 -4.65
C ASN A 153 15.67 11.83 -3.50
N LEU A 154 15.36 13.12 -3.37
CA LEU A 154 14.38 13.61 -2.40
C LEU A 154 13.00 13.00 -2.65
N PHE A 155 12.57 12.94 -3.92
CA PHE A 155 11.31 12.31 -4.31
C PHE A 155 11.26 10.83 -3.90
N LEU A 156 12.33 10.06 -4.19
CA LEU A 156 12.42 8.67 -3.75
C LEU A 156 12.35 8.53 -2.24
N TYR A 157 13.01 9.42 -1.49
CA TYR A 157 12.97 9.41 -0.03
C TYR A 157 11.55 9.68 0.51
N MET A 158 10.84 10.64 -0.07
CA MET A 158 9.44 10.92 0.28
C MET A 158 8.54 9.71 0.00
N ILE A 159 8.71 9.05 -1.15
CA ILE A 159 7.95 7.84 -1.48
C ILE A 159 8.28 6.71 -0.50
N ALA A 160 9.55 6.46 -0.21
CA ALA A 160 9.95 5.43 0.75
C ALA A 160 9.33 5.68 2.13
N SER A 161 9.36 6.94 2.59
CA SER A 161 8.75 7.36 3.85
C SER A 161 7.24 7.09 3.88
N GLN A 162 6.53 7.50 2.83
CA GLN A 162 5.10 7.27 2.68
C GLN A 162 4.75 5.78 2.77
N VAL A 163 5.52 4.94 2.07
CA VAL A 163 5.30 3.49 2.03
C VAL A 163 5.53 2.86 3.39
N ILE A 164 6.65 3.18 4.04
CA ILE A 164 6.99 2.66 5.37
C ILE A 164 5.95 3.10 6.41
N GLY A 165 5.56 4.38 6.40
CA GLY A 165 4.53 4.91 7.28
C GLY A 165 3.18 4.24 7.11
N ALA A 166 2.76 3.98 5.87
CA ALA A 166 1.50 3.32 5.58
C ALA A 166 1.51 1.82 5.96
N PHE A 167 2.63 1.12 5.78
CA PHE A 167 2.79 -0.24 6.30
C PHE A 167 2.74 -0.27 7.83
N TRP A 168 3.39 0.68 8.48
CA TRP A 168 3.35 0.82 9.94
C TRP A 168 1.93 1.06 10.46
N TYR A 169 1.15 1.92 9.79
CA TYR A 169 -0.28 2.12 10.08
C TYR A 169 -1.06 0.80 9.97
N LEU A 170 -0.97 0.12 8.83
CA LEU A 170 -1.71 -1.13 8.59
C LEU A 170 -1.35 -2.21 9.61
N PHE A 171 -0.06 -2.38 9.88
CA PHE A 171 0.42 -3.37 10.85
C PHE A 171 0.03 -3.01 12.29
N SER A 172 -0.14 -1.73 12.62
CA SER A 172 -0.67 -1.32 13.93
C SER A 172 -2.10 -1.82 14.13
N ILE A 173 -2.93 -1.69 13.10
CA ILE A 173 -4.30 -2.23 13.11
C ILE A 173 -4.28 -3.76 13.13
N GLU A 174 -3.43 -4.41 12.33
CA GLU A 174 -3.29 -5.87 12.38
C GLU A 174 -2.86 -6.34 13.77
N ARG A 175 -1.97 -5.61 14.45
CA ARG A 175 -1.48 -5.97 15.78
C ARG A 175 -2.61 -5.85 16.82
N GLN A 176 -3.37 -4.77 16.78
CA GLN A 176 -4.53 -4.57 17.66
C GLN A 176 -5.61 -5.63 17.45
N THR A 177 -5.98 -5.89 16.19
CA THR A 177 -7.01 -6.88 15.86
C THR A 177 -6.59 -8.31 16.21
N ASN A 178 -5.29 -8.64 16.12
CA ASN A 178 -4.77 -9.91 16.62
C ASN A 178 -4.92 -10.03 18.14
N CYS A 179 -4.61 -8.97 18.89
CA CYS A 179 -4.82 -8.95 20.33
C CYS A 179 -6.29 -9.21 20.68
N TRP A 180 -7.21 -8.48 20.02
CA TRP A 180 -8.64 -8.67 20.22
C TRP A 180 -9.11 -10.06 19.88
N ARG A 181 -8.59 -10.65 18.80
CA ARG A 181 -8.92 -12.02 18.40
C ARG A 181 -8.45 -13.06 19.42
N GLN A 182 -7.28 -12.86 20.01
CA GLN A 182 -6.75 -13.73 21.06
C GLN A 182 -7.61 -13.63 22.33
N ALA A 183 -7.93 -12.41 22.75
CA ALA A 183 -8.80 -12.15 23.91
C ALA A 183 -10.25 -12.64 23.69
N CYS A 184 -10.77 -12.54 22.47
CA CYS A 184 -12.09 -13.04 22.12
C CYS A 184 -12.12 -14.58 22.12
N GLY A 185 -11.00 -15.24 21.77
CA GLY A 185 -10.89 -16.69 21.77
C GLY A 185 -10.95 -17.34 23.16
N THR A 186 -10.77 -16.57 24.23
CA THR A 186 -10.84 -17.05 25.62
C THR A 186 -12.21 -16.86 26.27
N GLN A 187 -13.14 -16.14 25.62
CA GLN A 187 -14.50 -15.95 26.12
C GLN A 187 -15.53 -16.64 25.24
N ASP A 188 -16.34 -17.52 25.83
CA ASP A 188 -17.40 -18.27 25.12
C ASP A 188 -18.48 -17.37 24.52
N THR A 189 -18.69 -16.18 25.09
CA THR A 189 -19.67 -15.18 24.63
C THR A 189 -19.16 -14.32 23.47
N CYS A 190 -17.85 -14.34 23.18
CA CYS A 190 -17.26 -13.50 22.15
C CYS A 190 -17.19 -14.21 20.80
N ARG A 191 -17.94 -13.69 19.82
CA ARG A 191 -17.82 -14.13 18.42
C ARG A 191 -16.87 -13.20 17.68
N ARG A 192 -15.95 -13.76 16.89
CA ARG A 192 -15.01 -12.99 16.05
C ARG A 192 -15.72 -12.02 15.10
N ALA A 193 -16.96 -12.31 14.72
CA ALA A 193 -17.79 -11.40 13.91
C ALA A 193 -18.08 -10.07 14.61
N TYR A 194 -18.14 -10.03 15.95
CA TYR A 194 -18.38 -8.80 16.71
C TYR A 194 -17.18 -7.85 16.69
N LEU A 195 -15.99 -8.33 16.32
CA LEU A 195 -14.81 -7.50 16.14
C LEU A 195 -14.86 -6.66 14.85
N PHE A 196 -15.92 -6.79 14.05
CA PHE A 196 -16.17 -6.02 12.83
C PHE A 196 -17.44 -5.20 13.00
N CYS A 197 -17.36 -3.89 12.76
CA CYS A 197 -18.47 -2.98 13.04
C CYS A 197 -19.67 -3.19 12.10
N ASP A 198 -19.44 -3.74 10.90
CA ASP A 198 -20.47 -4.05 9.90
C ASP A 198 -21.05 -5.48 10.04
N GLY A 199 -20.67 -6.20 11.09
CA GLY A 199 -21.13 -7.57 11.34
C GLY A 199 -22.60 -7.65 11.76
N ALA A 200 -23.29 -8.72 11.33
CA ALA A 200 -24.73 -8.97 11.58
C ALA A 200 -25.13 -9.22 13.04
N GLY A 201 -24.23 -9.03 14.00
CA GLY A 201 -24.51 -9.24 15.41
C GLY A 201 -24.29 -7.95 16.17
N GLY A 202 -25.33 -7.46 16.84
CA GLY A 202 -25.26 -6.29 17.70
C GLY A 202 -24.02 -6.39 18.59
N ALA A 203 -23.20 -5.33 18.59
CA ALA A 203 -21.96 -5.28 19.35
C ALA A 203 -22.29 -5.57 20.83
N GLY A 204 -21.97 -6.79 21.28
CA GLY A 204 -21.95 -7.09 22.70
C GLY A 204 -20.98 -6.14 23.39
N ASN A 205 -21.09 -5.99 24.70
CA ASN A 205 -20.15 -5.16 25.44
C ASN A 205 -18.73 -5.76 25.35
N LEU A 206 -17.91 -5.23 24.44
CA LEU A 206 -16.53 -5.64 24.20
C LEU A 206 -15.53 -4.87 25.10
N SER A 207 -16.00 -4.18 26.15
CA SER A 207 -15.14 -3.43 27.07
C SER A 207 -14.06 -4.28 27.75
N PHE A 208 -14.28 -5.60 27.88
CA PHE A 208 -13.29 -6.52 28.42
C PHE A 208 -11.99 -6.56 27.60
N LEU A 209 -12.04 -6.18 26.32
CA LEU A 209 -10.86 -6.14 25.45
C LEU A 209 -9.82 -5.13 25.95
N ASP A 210 -10.21 -4.07 26.66
CA ASP A 210 -9.25 -3.12 27.21
C ASP A 210 -8.35 -3.73 28.28
N ASN A 211 -8.86 -4.71 29.03
CA ASN A 211 -8.07 -5.42 30.05
C ASN A 211 -7.06 -6.39 29.40
N HIS A 212 -7.41 -6.97 28.26
CA HIS A 212 -6.57 -7.95 27.56
C HIS A 212 -5.66 -7.31 26.51
N CYS A 213 -6.00 -6.11 26.05
CA CYS A 213 -5.29 -5.34 25.03
C CYS A 213 -5.07 -3.90 25.53
N PRO A 214 -4.31 -3.69 26.62
CA PRO A 214 -4.19 -2.39 27.24
C PRO A 214 -3.27 -1.48 26.41
N ILE A 215 -3.85 -0.52 25.70
CA ILE A 215 -3.09 0.51 24.95
C ILE A 215 -2.67 1.67 25.87
N ARG A 216 -3.57 2.10 26.77
CA ARG A 216 -3.37 3.29 27.62
C ARG A 216 -2.35 3.06 28.73
N THR A 217 -2.42 1.90 29.38
CA THR A 217 -1.49 1.44 30.41
C THR A 217 -0.82 0.16 29.92
N PRO A 218 0.16 0.26 29.01
CA PRO A 218 0.73 -0.89 28.34
C PRO A 218 1.32 -1.88 29.34
N ASN A 219 0.95 -3.15 29.19
CA ASN A 219 1.50 -4.24 29.96
C ASN A 219 2.02 -5.33 29.03
N GLU A 220 3.33 -5.36 28.83
CA GLU A 220 4.00 -6.29 27.91
C GLU A 220 3.80 -7.77 28.29
N THR A 221 3.50 -8.06 29.57
CA THR A 221 3.20 -9.42 30.03
C THR A 221 1.85 -9.93 29.56
N VAL A 222 0.90 -9.03 29.27
CA VAL A 222 -0.44 -9.37 28.77
C VAL A 222 -0.42 -9.44 27.24
N PHE A 223 0.03 -8.36 26.59
CA PHE A 223 0.21 -8.33 25.14
C PHE A 223 1.24 -7.28 24.72
N ASN A 224 2.23 -7.68 23.94
CA ASN A 224 3.28 -6.77 23.48
C ASN A 224 2.91 -6.16 22.12
N PHE A 225 2.67 -4.85 22.08
CA PHE A 225 2.41 -4.09 20.85
C PHE A 225 3.68 -3.64 20.11
N GLY A 226 4.83 -3.58 20.79
CA GLY A 226 6.12 -3.18 20.23
C GLY A 226 6.07 -1.79 19.58
N ILE A 227 6.69 -1.68 18.40
CA ILE A 227 6.78 -0.43 17.63
C ILE A 227 5.42 0.16 17.19
N PHE A 228 4.33 -0.60 17.33
CA PHE A 228 2.99 -0.18 16.95
C PHE A 228 2.24 0.51 18.09
N LEU A 229 2.74 0.44 19.33
CA LEU A 229 2.09 1.05 20.48
C LEU A 229 1.89 2.56 20.30
N ASP A 230 2.87 3.25 19.70
CA ASP A 230 2.81 4.69 19.44
C ASP A 230 1.67 5.06 18.47
N ALA A 231 1.41 4.24 17.43
CA ALA A 231 0.27 4.45 16.54
C ALA A 231 -1.07 4.30 17.27
N LEU A 232 -1.14 3.34 18.19
CA LEU A 232 -2.36 3.05 18.95
C LEU A 232 -2.64 4.15 19.98
N GLN A 233 -1.59 4.64 20.67
CA GLN A 233 -1.70 5.68 21.70
C GLN A 233 -1.94 7.07 21.13
N SER A 234 -1.31 7.39 19.99
CA SER A 234 -1.55 8.65 19.28
C SER A 234 -2.97 8.77 18.71
N GLY A 235 -3.70 7.66 18.61
CA GLY A 235 -5.05 7.63 18.06
C GLY A 235 -5.08 7.79 16.53
N VAL A 236 -3.93 7.69 15.84
CA VAL A 236 -3.88 7.84 14.38
C VAL A 236 -4.74 6.78 13.68
N VAL A 237 -4.83 5.57 14.24
CA VAL A 237 -5.63 4.46 13.69
C VAL A 237 -7.14 4.60 13.93
N LEU A 238 -7.58 5.60 14.68
CA LEU A 238 -9.00 5.77 15.03
C LEU A 238 -9.83 6.23 13.84
N SER A 239 -11.08 5.78 13.81
CA SER A 239 -12.11 6.21 12.86
C SER A 239 -12.42 7.71 12.97
N SER A 240 -12.27 8.31 14.16
CA SER A 240 -12.47 9.74 14.39
C SER A 240 -11.38 10.62 13.78
N THR A 241 -10.22 10.06 13.45
CA THR A 241 -9.06 10.82 12.96
C THR A 241 -9.19 11.03 11.45
N GLY A 242 -9.00 12.28 11.01
CA GLY A 242 -9.08 12.65 9.59
C GLY A 242 -7.98 11.99 8.75
N PHE A 243 -8.24 11.80 7.46
CA PHE A 243 -7.26 11.21 6.54
C PHE A 243 -5.95 12.02 6.47
N SER A 244 -6.02 13.34 6.41
CA SER A 244 -4.82 14.18 6.35
C SER A 244 -3.92 13.98 7.55
N ASP A 245 -4.50 13.92 8.75
CA ASP A 245 -3.74 13.69 9.99
C ASP A 245 -3.10 12.29 9.98
N LYS A 246 -3.85 11.26 9.55
CA LYS A 246 -3.32 9.91 9.34
C LYS A 246 -2.12 9.91 8.41
N PHE A 247 -2.28 10.54 7.25
CA PHE A 247 -1.28 10.59 6.20
C PHE A 247 -0.01 11.30 6.68
N PHE A 248 -0.13 12.51 7.22
CA PHE A 248 1.03 13.30 7.63
C PHE A 248 1.72 12.71 8.86
N TYR A 249 0.97 12.16 9.82
CA TYR A 249 1.56 11.52 11.00
C TYR A 249 2.35 10.26 10.61
N CYS A 250 1.79 9.40 9.77
CA CYS A 250 2.48 8.21 9.29
C CYS A 250 3.66 8.55 8.38
N PHE A 251 3.53 9.58 7.53
CA PHE A 251 4.63 10.10 6.73
C PHE A 251 5.76 10.65 7.61
N TRP A 252 5.43 11.41 8.65
CA TRP A 252 6.41 11.89 9.63
C TRP A 252 7.13 10.74 10.34
N TRP A 253 6.38 9.73 10.79
CA TRP A 253 6.95 8.53 11.40
C TRP A 253 7.89 7.79 10.44
N GLY A 254 7.51 7.64 9.16
CA GLY A 254 8.35 7.04 8.12
C GLY A 254 9.66 7.80 7.91
N MET A 255 9.63 9.13 7.85
CA MET A 255 10.83 9.95 7.71
C MET A 255 11.77 9.79 8.89
N ARG A 256 11.22 9.76 10.12
CA ARG A 256 12.02 9.61 11.34
C ARG A 256 12.80 8.29 11.34
N ASN A 257 12.22 7.22 10.82
CA ASN A 257 12.83 5.88 10.80
C ASN A 257 13.74 5.64 9.57
N LEU A 258 13.65 6.48 8.53
CA LEU A 258 14.55 6.46 7.37
C LEU A 258 15.78 7.35 7.54
N ARG A 259 15.85 8.14 8.62
CA ARG A 259 17.01 8.97 8.90
C ARG A 259 18.18 8.05 9.31
N PRO A 260 19.34 8.11 8.63
CA PRO A 260 20.52 7.39 9.10
C PRO A 260 20.95 7.99 10.45
N ASP A 261 21.20 7.12 11.44
CA ASP A 261 21.84 7.51 12.68
C ASP A 261 23.29 7.91 12.34
N VAL A 262 23.55 9.22 12.36
CA VAL A 262 24.89 9.82 12.20
C VAL A 262 25.28 10.47 13.52
#